data_AF-A0A7W1M9F2-F1
#
_entry.id   AF-A0A7W1M9F2-F1
#
_cell.length_a   1.000
_cell.length_b   1.000
_cell.length_c   1.000
_cell.angle_alpha   90.00
_cell.angle_beta   90.00
_cell.angle_gamma   90.00
#
_symmetry.space_group_name_H-M   'P 1'
#
loop_
_entity.id
_entity.type
_entity.pdbx_description
1 polymer ?
#
loop_
_entity_poly.entity_id
_entity_poly.type
_entity_poly.pdbx_seq_one_letter_code
_entity_poly.pdbx_strand_id
1 'polypeptide(L)'
;FKEALEYGASWAGLSQASLSQTELSRVATHQIPRPLTSNVQGLEKEGAGATEEEKVRIDRALALWDKGHSLQGTLAERYLREHRKIEGALSDDLRYLPFFTDTNSKWSFPCLMAGARSPEGEITAVQLTFLSANTALKADIPVNKRSFGVLKGSVVTIQEDKGSNVLFVAEGVETALSLRSAGVQGKIKATLGLSNIKRIVPEALTTKIIICADHDAPDSSAAQSLEKSVLALKAKGLAVTVIKPDKLNEDFNDVLKTRGPQGVRETFERFLPKDLIKIVLHEKEAALQTPTLKPLTVEKGTFKKKTVENGAIENKSAENNERIISPQKPAEKTTSLDLPHPKEKPNTPTGEMVFGELTHQCTKKLYAYLGEERRDLNPDLIKRVDQQAERTTNYIFHAHTMKGTRVSEKETKNFLLRAKYELARIPEIRNEIIAGWKKVNSYRSEKDELIAHMMAERQASVEGRIYLEAKQRGLKPEGLNPTGLTPSPTIAELAKEEIKQNITTEARLVHDLTTKQRLSDTAATFCAKDITRYMEAHGQKPTAEQMSAMAQISRDLDKQGYDSSIGTHNIEYLRKRDGDLRFRDWSASNKDLSGFKDFPHEIKDYAQIQARVKSYTQEKPVHQQTHEKVREMDFSM
;
A
#
# COMPACT_ATOMS: atom_id res chain seq x y z
N PHE A 1 5.41 13.37 5.79
CA PHE A 1 5.00 14.65 5.15
C PHE A 1 5.76 14.97 3.86
N LYS A 2 6.89 14.30 3.57
CA LYS A 2 7.62 14.42 2.29
C LYS A 2 6.76 14.01 1.08
N GLU A 3 5.94 12.96 1.20
CA GLU A 3 5.20 12.39 0.06
C GLU A 3 4.03 13.25 -0.44
N ALA A 4 3.43 14.11 0.38
CA ALA A 4 2.36 15.02 -0.06
C ALA A 4 2.91 16.20 -0.87
N LEU A 5 4.10 16.66 -0.48
CA LEU A 5 4.92 17.62 -1.22
C LEU A 5 5.43 17.00 -2.53
N GLU A 6 5.91 15.76 -2.51
CA GLU A 6 6.32 15.02 -3.72
C GLU A 6 5.13 14.75 -4.66
N TYR A 7 3.94 14.47 -4.13
CA TYR A 7 2.70 14.34 -4.88
C TYR A 7 2.33 15.66 -5.58
N GLY A 8 2.32 16.77 -4.84
CA GLY A 8 2.06 18.11 -5.39
C GLY A 8 3.12 18.56 -6.40
N ALA A 9 4.38 18.28 -6.13
CA ALA A 9 5.53 18.57 -7.01
C ALA A 9 5.48 17.75 -8.32
N SER A 10 5.08 16.48 -8.24
CA SER A 10 4.99 15.60 -9.43
C SER A 10 3.92 16.05 -10.43
N TRP A 11 2.80 16.62 -9.95
CA TRP A 11 1.77 17.21 -10.80
C TRP A 11 2.09 18.63 -11.26
N ALA A 12 2.90 19.33 -10.47
CA ALA A 12 3.45 20.63 -10.82
C ALA A 12 4.56 20.55 -11.90
N GLY A 13 5.16 19.38 -12.12
CA GLY A 13 6.30 19.26 -13.03
C GLY A 13 7.59 19.85 -12.43
N LEU A 14 7.67 19.91 -11.10
CA LEU A 14 8.85 20.33 -10.35
C LEU A 14 9.85 19.18 -10.23
N SER A 15 11.11 19.44 -10.56
CA SER A 15 12.18 18.44 -10.43
C SER A 15 12.58 18.24 -8.96
N GLN A 16 13.01 17.05 -8.57
CA GLN A 16 13.57 16.82 -7.22
C GLN A 16 14.79 17.71 -6.90
N ALA A 17 15.43 18.32 -7.90
CA ALA A 17 16.62 19.14 -7.74
C ALA A 17 16.34 20.58 -7.26
N SER A 18 15.12 21.09 -7.45
CA SER A 18 14.75 22.47 -7.06
C SER A 18 14.22 22.58 -5.62
N LEU A 19 13.94 21.44 -4.98
CA LEU A 19 13.79 21.31 -3.53
C LEU A 19 15.18 21.23 -2.88
N SER A 20 15.77 22.38 -2.51
CA SER A 20 17.11 22.40 -1.91
C SER A 20 17.21 21.44 -0.71
N GLN A 21 18.30 20.66 -0.65
CA GLN A 21 18.61 19.74 0.45
C GLN A 21 18.53 20.43 1.83
N THR A 22 18.70 21.75 1.88
CA THR A 22 18.62 22.59 3.08
C THR A 22 17.22 22.66 3.68
N GLU A 23 16.14 22.62 2.88
CA GLU A 23 14.77 22.56 3.42
C GLU A 23 14.39 21.13 3.86
N LEU A 24 14.83 20.10 3.14
CA LEU A 24 14.63 18.69 3.50
C LEU A 24 15.37 18.29 4.79
N SER A 25 16.52 18.90 5.05
CA SER A 25 17.33 18.65 6.26
C SER A 25 16.72 19.29 7.52
N ARG A 26 16.02 20.43 7.39
CA ARG A 26 15.37 21.11 8.52
C ARG A 26 14.13 20.36 9.02
N VAL A 27 13.48 19.58 8.15
CA VAL A 27 12.37 18.66 8.49
C VAL A 27 12.89 17.41 9.21
N ALA A 28 14.15 17.03 9.00
CA ALA A 28 14.75 15.82 9.58
C ALA A 28 15.24 15.99 11.03
N THR A 29 15.26 17.21 11.58
CA THR A 29 15.76 17.49 12.93
C THR A 29 14.84 18.45 13.70
N HIS A 30 13.56 18.14 13.91
CA HIS A 30 12.77 18.80 14.97
C HIS A 30 12.03 17.76 15.81
N GLN A 31 12.50 17.63 17.04
CA GLN A 31 11.79 17.02 18.16
C GLN A 31 10.54 17.85 18.49
N ILE A 32 9.48 17.17 18.89
CA ILE A 32 8.25 17.78 19.42
C ILE A 32 8.59 18.61 20.68
N PRO A 33 8.19 19.88 20.80
CA PRO A 33 8.31 20.62 22.06
C PRO A 33 7.27 20.11 23.06
N ARG A 34 7.72 19.74 24.26
CA ARG A 34 6.86 19.52 25.43
C ARG A 34 6.22 20.83 25.93
N PRO A 35 5.12 20.78 26.69
CA PRO A 35 4.59 21.94 27.40
C PRO A 35 5.61 22.41 28.44
N LEU A 36 5.70 23.74 28.61
CA LEU A 36 6.49 24.38 29.66
C LEU A 36 5.98 23.94 31.04
N THR A 37 6.79 23.14 31.74
CA THR A 37 6.80 23.10 33.20
C THR A 37 8.23 23.32 33.67
N SER A 38 8.39 24.29 34.55
CA SER A 38 9.61 24.86 35.12
C SER A 38 10.68 23.86 35.61
N ASN A 39 11.94 24.23 35.37
CA ASN A 39 13.19 23.87 36.06
C ASN A 39 13.22 22.58 36.90
N VAL A 40 14.07 21.60 36.54
CA VAL A 40 15.11 21.01 37.43
C VAL A 40 16.25 20.42 36.56
N GLN A 41 17.49 20.61 37.03
CA GLN A 41 18.76 20.10 36.51
C GLN A 41 18.87 18.56 36.47
N GLY A 42 19.74 18.10 35.57
CA GLY A 42 20.53 16.85 35.54
C GLY A 42 20.11 15.63 36.37
N LEU A 43 20.01 14.48 35.70
CA LEU A 43 20.75 13.23 35.97
C LEU A 43 20.20 12.12 35.08
N GLU A 44 21.11 11.39 34.42
CA GLU A 44 20.83 10.15 33.71
C GLU A 44 20.15 9.14 34.65
N LYS A 45 19.00 8.61 34.24
CA LYS A 45 18.39 7.42 34.85
C LYS A 45 18.12 6.40 33.76
N GLU A 46 19.04 5.46 33.62
CA GLU A 46 18.75 4.14 33.08
C GLU A 46 17.81 3.41 34.06
N GLY A 47 16.70 2.90 33.52
CA GLY A 47 15.62 2.27 34.28
C GLY A 47 14.34 3.11 34.27
N ALA A 48 13.57 3.01 33.20
CA ALA A 48 12.19 3.52 33.19
C ALA A 48 11.39 2.77 32.12
N GLY A 49 10.20 2.31 32.48
CA GLY A 49 9.25 1.70 31.55
C GLY A 49 8.97 2.62 30.35
N ALA A 50 8.44 2.02 29.28
CA ALA A 50 8.11 2.74 28.05
C ALA A 50 7.41 4.06 28.35
N THR A 51 7.90 5.14 27.75
CA THR A 51 7.22 6.44 27.81
C THR A 51 5.80 6.32 27.27
N GLU A 52 4.90 7.21 27.67
CA GLU A 52 3.49 7.13 27.21
C GLU A 52 3.39 7.16 25.67
N GLU A 53 4.25 7.92 24.99
CA GLU A 53 4.35 7.93 23.53
C GLU A 53 4.88 6.61 22.95
N GLU A 54 5.82 5.94 23.62
CA GLU A 54 6.30 4.62 23.24
C GLU A 54 5.20 3.57 23.40
N LYS A 55 4.43 3.62 24.50
CA LYS A 55 3.28 2.73 24.70
C LYS A 55 2.25 2.88 23.59
N VAL A 56 1.83 4.10 23.27
CA VAL A 56 0.87 4.34 22.16
C VAL A 56 1.38 3.80 20.82
N ARG A 57 2.69 3.90 20.55
CA ARG A 57 3.28 3.32 19.33
C ARG A 57 3.32 1.79 19.38
N ILE A 58 3.65 1.20 20.52
CA ILE A 58 3.64 -0.24 20.76
C ILE A 58 2.21 -0.78 20.60
N ASP A 59 1.20 -0.14 21.19
CA ASP A 59 -0.22 -0.52 21.08
C ASP A 59 -0.69 -0.52 19.63
N ARG A 60 -0.25 0.45 18.82
CA ARG A 60 -0.54 0.48 17.37
C ARG A 60 0.13 -0.67 16.63
N ALA A 61 1.36 -1.02 16.98
CA ALA A 61 2.07 -2.15 16.38
C ALA A 61 1.41 -3.49 16.78
N LEU A 62 0.99 -3.63 18.04
CA LEU A 62 0.22 -4.78 18.53
C LEU A 62 -1.11 -4.92 17.80
N ALA A 63 -1.90 -3.84 17.71
CA ALA A 63 -3.16 -3.85 16.98
C ALA A 63 -2.99 -4.18 15.48
N LEU A 64 -1.82 -3.91 14.90
CA LEU A 64 -1.48 -4.29 13.53
C LEU A 64 -1.03 -5.76 13.45
N TRP A 65 -0.23 -6.21 14.42
CA TRP A 65 0.20 -7.60 14.57
C TRP A 65 -0.97 -8.57 14.68
N ASP A 66 -1.98 -8.21 15.46
CA ASP A 66 -3.19 -9.02 15.71
C ASP A 66 -4.06 -9.19 14.46
N LYS A 67 -3.93 -8.31 13.47
CA LYS A 67 -4.60 -8.44 12.17
C LYS A 67 -3.86 -9.37 11.19
N GLY A 68 -2.67 -9.83 11.56
CA GLY A 68 -1.88 -10.74 10.73
C GLY A 68 -2.44 -12.17 10.74
N HIS A 69 -2.43 -12.79 9.57
CA HIS A 69 -2.83 -14.18 9.33
C HIS A 69 -1.59 -15.08 9.16
N SER A 70 -1.81 -16.40 9.19
CA SER A 70 -0.79 -17.38 8.80
C SER A 70 -0.29 -17.11 7.38
N LEU A 71 0.98 -17.42 7.11
CA LEU A 71 1.58 -17.29 5.78
C LEU A 71 1.05 -18.33 4.79
N GLN A 72 0.57 -19.48 5.25
CA GLN A 72 0.23 -20.61 4.37
C GLN A 72 -0.84 -20.24 3.33
N GLY A 73 -0.54 -20.50 2.05
CA GLY A 73 -1.43 -20.23 0.92
C GLY A 73 -1.53 -18.74 0.54
N THR A 74 -0.67 -17.88 1.08
CA THR A 74 -0.76 -16.42 0.90
C THR A 74 0.27 -15.86 -0.10
N LEU A 75 0.08 -14.61 -0.53
CA LEU A 75 1.07 -13.90 -1.35
C LEU A 75 2.42 -13.73 -0.64
N ALA A 76 2.44 -13.61 0.69
CA ALA A 76 3.69 -13.51 1.44
C ALA A 76 4.46 -14.84 1.48
N GLU A 77 3.77 -15.99 1.52
CA GLU A 77 4.45 -17.28 1.33
C GLU A 77 4.98 -17.40 -0.10
N ARG A 78 4.18 -17.10 -1.12
CA ARG A 78 4.65 -17.11 -2.51
C ARG A 78 5.87 -16.21 -2.70
N TYR A 79 5.88 -15.02 -2.10
CA TYR A 79 7.03 -14.13 -2.08
C TYR A 79 8.29 -14.81 -1.52
N LEU A 80 8.20 -15.42 -0.35
CA LEU A 80 9.33 -16.08 0.29
C LEU A 80 9.79 -17.34 -0.47
N ARG A 81 8.86 -18.14 -0.98
CA ARG A 81 9.16 -19.41 -1.67
C ARG A 81 9.58 -19.20 -3.12
N GLU A 82 8.72 -18.58 -3.93
CA GLU A 82 8.91 -18.49 -5.38
C GLU A 82 9.99 -17.47 -5.75
N HIS A 83 9.96 -16.29 -5.12
CA HIS A 83 10.82 -15.15 -5.50
C HIS A 83 12.11 -15.08 -4.71
N ARG A 84 12.06 -15.46 -3.42
CA ARG A 84 13.21 -15.41 -2.51
C ARG A 84 13.90 -16.76 -2.30
N LYS A 85 13.34 -17.85 -2.84
CA LYS A 85 13.88 -19.22 -2.75
C LYS A 85 14.15 -19.70 -1.32
N ILE A 86 13.36 -19.20 -0.36
CA ILE A 86 13.46 -19.60 1.05
C ILE A 86 12.88 -21.00 1.22
N GLU A 87 13.66 -21.90 1.82
CA GLU A 87 13.31 -23.29 2.08
C GLU A 87 13.08 -23.55 3.58
N GLY A 88 12.48 -24.69 3.92
CA GLY A 88 12.26 -25.09 5.32
C GLY A 88 11.10 -24.35 6.01
N ALA A 89 10.95 -24.55 7.32
CA ALA A 89 9.88 -23.90 8.08
C ALA A 89 10.10 -22.38 8.20
N LEU A 90 9.01 -21.62 8.08
CA LEU A 90 9.00 -20.16 8.30
C LEU A 90 8.84 -19.87 9.80
N SER A 91 9.19 -18.66 10.23
CA SER A 91 9.04 -18.25 11.64
C SER A 91 7.60 -17.83 11.96
N ASP A 92 7.16 -18.12 13.18
CA ASP A 92 5.87 -17.65 13.74
C ASP A 92 5.83 -16.13 13.97
N ASP A 93 7.00 -15.48 13.99
CA ASP A 93 7.13 -14.02 14.00
C ASP A 93 6.95 -13.41 12.60
N LEU A 94 6.57 -14.21 11.60
CA LEU A 94 6.16 -13.75 10.29
C LEU A 94 4.69 -14.05 10.04
N ARG A 95 3.95 -13.03 9.60
CA ARG A 95 2.52 -13.10 9.30
C ARG A 95 2.21 -12.48 7.93
N TYR A 96 1.04 -12.79 7.41
CA TYR A 96 0.49 -12.16 6.22
C TYR A 96 -0.57 -11.14 6.61
N LEU A 97 -0.45 -9.91 6.13
CA LEU A 97 -1.49 -8.91 6.26
C LEU A 97 -2.09 -8.66 4.86
N PRO A 98 -3.33 -9.09 4.57
CA PRO A 98 -3.87 -9.09 3.21
C PRO A 98 -4.06 -7.69 2.64
N PHE A 99 -4.35 -6.71 3.50
CA PHE A 99 -4.55 -5.32 3.11
C PHE A 99 -3.97 -4.39 4.16
N PHE A 100 -2.97 -3.61 3.76
CA PHE A 100 -2.49 -2.46 4.49
C PHE A 100 -2.51 -1.24 3.59
N THR A 101 -3.35 -0.27 3.94
CA THR A 101 -3.39 1.01 3.24
C THR A 101 -2.16 1.82 3.61
N ASP A 102 -1.20 1.88 2.70
CA ASP A 102 -0.04 2.73 2.85
C ASP A 102 -0.50 4.19 2.91
N THR A 103 -0.18 4.92 3.98
CA THR A 103 -0.65 6.30 4.15
C THR A 103 -0.12 7.25 3.08
N ASN A 104 0.94 6.84 2.38
CA ASN A 104 1.73 7.72 1.52
C ASN A 104 1.36 7.54 0.04
N SER A 105 1.25 6.29 -0.43
CA SER A 105 0.68 5.98 -1.74
C SER A 105 -0.85 5.92 -1.74
N LYS A 106 -1.49 5.77 -0.56
CA LYS A 106 -2.93 5.49 -0.37
C LYS A 106 -3.42 4.25 -1.09
N TRP A 107 -2.52 3.38 -1.50
CA TRP A 107 -2.82 2.07 -2.07
C TRP A 107 -2.80 1.03 -0.95
N SER A 108 -3.75 0.09 -1.02
CA SER A 108 -3.80 -1.06 -0.12
C SER A 108 -2.92 -2.17 -0.69
N PHE A 109 -1.92 -2.60 0.07
CA PHE A 109 -1.02 -3.67 -0.34
C PHE A 109 -1.20 -4.91 0.55
N PRO A 110 -1.15 -6.11 -0.05
CA PRO A 110 -0.81 -7.31 0.71
C PRO A 110 0.61 -7.18 1.23
N CYS A 111 0.86 -7.59 2.48
CA CYS A 111 2.14 -7.41 3.13
C CYS A 111 2.66 -8.71 3.75
N LEU A 112 3.95 -8.96 3.59
CA LEU A 112 4.69 -9.78 4.55
C LEU A 112 4.92 -8.92 5.79
N MET A 113 4.42 -9.35 6.95
CA MET A 113 4.57 -8.67 8.23
C MET A 113 5.57 -9.43 9.10
N ALA A 114 6.58 -8.74 9.62
CA ALA A 114 7.54 -9.29 10.55
C ALA A 114 7.36 -8.62 11.93
N GLY A 115 7.06 -9.42 12.95
CA GLY A 115 6.89 -8.98 14.33
C GLY A 115 8.24 -8.95 15.06
N ALA A 116 8.63 -7.80 15.58
CA ALA A 116 9.83 -7.64 16.37
C ALA A 116 9.49 -7.60 17.86
N ARG A 117 10.17 -8.45 18.63
CA ARG A 117 9.97 -8.63 20.06
C ARG A 117 11.07 -7.96 20.87
N SER A 118 10.71 -7.38 22.00
CA SER A 118 11.68 -6.90 22.99
C SER A 118 12.44 -8.07 23.62
N PRO A 119 13.52 -7.81 24.39
CA PRO A 119 14.21 -8.85 25.16
C PRO A 119 13.30 -9.64 26.10
N GLU A 120 12.19 -9.03 26.55
CA GLU A 120 11.18 -9.65 27.41
C GLU A 120 10.20 -10.54 26.64
N GLY A 121 10.26 -10.57 25.30
CA GLY A 121 9.43 -11.41 24.44
C GLY A 121 8.15 -10.75 23.91
N GLU A 122 7.89 -9.49 24.26
CA GLU A 122 6.69 -8.75 23.87
C GLU A 122 6.84 -8.12 22.49
N ILE A 123 5.77 -8.13 21.68
CA ILE A 123 5.77 -7.44 20.38
C ILE A 123 5.74 -5.93 20.64
N THR A 124 6.79 -5.24 20.20
CA THR A 124 6.94 -3.79 20.36
C THR A 124 6.94 -3.07 19.02
N ALA A 125 7.20 -3.79 17.93
CA ALA A 125 7.21 -3.25 16.58
C ALA A 125 6.82 -4.31 15.54
N VAL A 126 6.36 -3.84 14.39
CA VAL A 126 6.14 -4.67 13.19
C VAL A 126 6.75 -3.98 11.98
N GLN A 127 7.33 -4.75 11.06
CA GLN A 127 7.73 -4.24 9.74
C GLN A 127 6.88 -4.91 8.67
N LEU A 128 6.27 -4.09 7.82
CA LEU A 128 5.53 -4.51 6.64
C LEU A 128 6.42 -4.40 5.42
N THR A 129 6.58 -5.48 4.67
CA THR A 129 7.07 -5.49 3.30
C THR A 129 5.88 -5.56 2.37
N PHE A 130 5.63 -4.48 1.63
CA PHE A 130 4.48 -4.39 0.74
C PHE A 130 4.73 -5.23 -0.52
N LEU A 131 3.71 -5.98 -0.91
CA LEU A 131 3.75 -6.91 -2.03
C LEU A 131 2.78 -6.45 -3.11
N SER A 132 3.09 -6.78 -4.36
CA SER A 132 2.16 -6.65 -5.47
C SER A 132 1.10 -7.74 -5.36
N ALA A 133 -0.17 -7.34 -5.38
CA ALA A 133 -1.29 -8.29 -5.42
C ALA A 133 -1.27 -9.19 -6.67
N ASN A 134 -0.67 -8.72 -7.76
CA ASN A 134 -0.62 -9.45 -9.04
C ASN A 134 0.54 -10.44 -9.11
N THR A 135 1.73 -10.02 -8.67
CA THR A 135 2.96 -10.80 -8.89
C THR A 135 3.51 -11.46 -7.63
N ALA A 136 3.03 -11.08 -6.44
CA ALA A 136 3.63 -11.42 -5.15
C ALA A 136 5.08 -10.92 -4.96
N LEU A 137 5.66 -10.17 -5.91
CA LEU A 137 6.95 -9.47 -5.70
C LEU A 137 6.76 -8.31 -4.74
N LYS A 138 7.86 -7.67 -4.31
CA LYS A 138 7.77 -6.37 -3.62
C LYS A 138 6.95 -5.41 -4.48
N ALA A 139 6.07 -4.64 -3.84
CA ALA A 139 5.32 -3.59 -4.51
C ALA A 139 6.29 -2.60 -5.16
N ASP A 140 5.97 -2.21 -6.39
CA ASP A 140 6.75 -1.25 -7.17
C ASP A 140 6.39 0.17 -6.74
N ILE A 141 6.88 0.54 -5.57
CA ILE A 141 6.71 1.85 -4.95
C ILE A 141 8.04 2.31 -4.33
N PRO A 142 8.24 3.63 -4.14
CA PRO A 142 9.51 4.16 -3.64
C PRO A 142 9.95 3.59 -2.29
N VAL A 143 9.00 3.29 -1.39
CA VAL A 143 9.28 2.72 -0.06
C VAL A 143 8.40 1.49 0.15
N ASN A 144 8.93 0.32 -0.20
CA ASN A 144 8.23 -0.96 -0.11
C ASN A 144 8.38 -1.68 1.24
N LYS A 145 9.06 -1.07 2.22
CA LYS A 145 9.16 -1.56 3.61
C LYS A 145 8.88 -0.44 4.60
N ARG A 146 8.03 -0.68 5.60
CA ARG A 146 7.73 0.29 6.66
C ARG A 146 7.65 -0.38 8.02
N SER A 147 8.20 0.28 9.04
CA SER A 147 8.18 -0.19 10.42
C SER A 147 7.24 0.66 11.27
N PHE A 148 6.49 0.01 12.16
CA PHE A 148 5.57 0.62 13.12
C PHE A 148 5.95 0.17 14.53
N GLY A 149 5.70 1.02 15.53
CA GLY A 149 6.07 0.72 16.91
C GLY A 149 7.47 1.20 17.29
N VAL A 150 8.08 0.50 18.25
CA VAL A 150 9.39 0.81 18.85
C VAL A 150 10.37 -0.33 18.55
N LEU A 151 11.22 -0.13 17.54
CA LEU A 151 12.23 -1.14 17.15
C LEU A 151 13.41 -1.24 18.12
N LYS A 152 13.59 -0.27 19.02
CA LYS A 152 14.80 -0.13 19.86
C LYS A 152 15.05 -1.43 20.66
N GLY A 153 16.11 -2.15 20.31
CA GLY A 153 16.48 -3.41 20.97
C GLY A 153 15.54 -4.58 20.68
N SER A 154 14.53 -4.38 19.84
CA SER A 154 13.55 -5.40 19.48
C SER A 154 13.94 -6.08 18.18
N VAL A 155 13.71 -7.38 18.07
CA VAL A 155 14.23 -8.24 16.99
C VAL A 155 13.18 -9.25 16.52
N VAL A 156 13.23 -9.62 15.25
CA VAL A 156 12.44 -10.72 14.70
C VAL A 156 13.22 -12.00 14.91
N THR A 157 12.65 -12.98 15.61
CA THR A 157 13.28 -14.28 15.80
C THR A 157 12.97 -15.18 14.61
N ILE A 158 14.00 -15.66 13.91
CA ILE A 158 13.85 -16.58 12.77
C ILE A 158 14.08 -18.03 13.20
N GLN A 159 15.01 -18.25 14.12
CA GLN A 159 15.33 -19.54 14.69
C GLN A 159 15.78 -19.32 16.13
N GLU A 160 15.19 -20.06 17.06
CA GLU A 160 15.73 -20.22 18.41
C GLU A 160 16.44 -21.56 18.53
N ASP A 161 17.57 -21.54 19.20
CA ASP A 161 18.33 -22.72 19.58
C ASP A 161 18.86 -22.49 21.00
N LYS A 162 18.14 -23.03 21.98
CA LYS A 162 18.44 -22.83 23.41
C LYS A 162 19.79 -23.42 23.81
N GLY A 163 20.32 -24.39 23.05
CA GLY A 163 21.62 -25.02 23.30
C GLY A 163 22.80 -24.27 22.68
N SER A 164 22.55 -23.37 21.74
CA SER A 164 23.62 -22.66 21.02
C SER A 164 24.05 -21.39 21.72
N ASN A 165 25.37 -21.21 21.82
CA ASN A 165 26.01 -19.99 22.27
C ASN A 165 26.39 -19.04 21.10
N VAL A 166 25.80 -19.24 19.92
CA VAL A 166 26.04 -18.44 18.72
C VAL A 166 24.77 -17.72 18.32
N LEU A 167 24.86 -16.40 18.15
CA LEU A 167 23.79 -15.54 17.68
C LEU A 167 24.15 -14.94 16.32
N PHE A 168 23.43 -15.37 15.29
CA PHE A 168 23.45 -14.78 13.96
C PHE A 168 22.48 -13.61 13.90
N VAL A 169 22.97 -12.49 13.38
CA VAL A 169 22.22 -11.24 13.28
C VAL A 169 22.24 -10.78 11.83
N ALA A 170 21.08 -10.58 11.23
CA ALA A 170 20.96 -9.94 9.93
C ALA A 170 20.17 -8.63 10.04
N GLU A 171 20.34 -7.73 9.07
CA GLU A 171 19.50 -6.53 8.98
C GLU A 171 18.05 -6.88 8.61
N GLY A 172 17.87 -7.67 7.55
CA GLY A 172 16.58 -8.03 6.99
C GLY A 172 16.13 -9.46 7.28
N VAL A 173 14.82 -9.69 7.19
CA VAL A 173 14.22 -11.02 7.37
C VAL A 173 14.61 -11.98 6.26
N GLU A 174 14.74 -11.51 5.02
CA GLU A 174 15.11 -12.34 3.87
C GLU A 174 16.53 -12.90 4.02
N THR A 175 17.48 -12.07 4.45
CA THR A 175 18.87 -12.46 4.75
C THR A 175 18.91 -13.50 5.88
N ALA A 176 18.20 -13.26 6.99
CA ALA A 176 18.14 -14.21 8.11
C ALA A 176 17.49 -15.57 7.74
N LEU A 177 16.40 -15.54 6.97
CA LEU A 177 15.75 -16.75 6.45
C LEU A 177 16.67 -17.53 5.48
N SER A 178 17.56 -16.84 4.77
CA SER A 178 18.52 -17.48 3.87
C SER A 178 19.56 -18.30 4.63
N LEU A 179 19.97 -17.84 5.82
CA LEU A 179 20.84 -18.61 6.73
C LEU A 179 20.13 -19.87 7.23
N ARG A 180 18.86 -19.74 7.65
CA ARG A 180 18.04 -20.88 8.07
C ARG A 180 17.86 -21.90 6.93
N SER A 181 17.61 -21.42 5.70
CA SER A 181 17.51 -22.26 4.50
C SER A 181 18.82 -23.00 4.20
N ALA A 182 19.95 -22.37 4.49
CA ALA A 182 21.27 -22.99 4.42
C ALA A 182 21.54 -24.02 5.53
N GLY A 183 20.64 -24.17 6.51
CA GLY A 183 20.81 -25.09 7.63
C GLY A 183 21.84 -24.62 8.66
N VAL A 184 22.05 -23.30 8.76
CA VAL A 184 22.89 -22.71 9.81
C VAL A 184 22.25 -22.99 11.18
N GLN A 185 23.02 -23.60 12.08
CA GLN A 185 22.65 -23.97 13.44
C GLN A 185 23.00 -22.84 14.41
N GLY A 186 22.06 -22.51 15.30
CA GLY A 186 22.19 -21.43 16.28
C GLY A 186 21.01 -20.48 16.28
N LYS A 187 21.10 -19.42 17.09
CA LYS A 187 20.04 -18.41 17.18
C LYS A 187 20.15 -17.49 15.98
N ILE A 188 19.06 -17.28 15.24
CA ILE A 188 19.05 -16.42 14.04
C ILE A 188 18.00 -15.34 14.23
N LYS A 189 18.42 -14.07 14.20
CA LYS A 189 17.54 -12.90 14.43
C LYS A 189 17.74 -11.82 13.36
N ALA A 190 16.67 -11.12 13.03
CA ALA A 190 16.70 -9.95 12.14
C ALA A 190 16.40 -8.65 12.93
N THR A 191 17.15 -7.58 12.67
CA THR A 191 17.06 -6.33 13.45
C THR A 191 16.17 -5.26 12.84
N LEU A 192 15.76 -5.44 11.58
CA LEU A 192 14.94 -4.52 10.80
C LEU A 192 15.58 -3.13 10.63
N GLY A 193 16.92 -3.11 10.57
CA GLY A 193 17.73 -1.92 10.32
C GLY A 193 19.12 -2.00 10.97
N LEU A 194 20.14 -1.49 10.29
CA LEU A 194 21.53 -1.47 10.78
C LEU A 194 21.70 -0.77 12.13
N SER A 195 21.00 0.36 12.33
CA SER A 195 21.13 1.15 13.56
C SER A 195 20.62 0.44 14.83
N ASN A 196 19.85 -0.63 14.66
CA ASN A 196 19.32 -1.44 15.76
C ASN A 196 20.28 -2.58 16.18
N ILE A 197 21.25 -2.96 15.32
CA ILE A 197 22.24 -4.01 15.62
C ILE A 197 22.99 -3.73 16.93
N LYS A 198 23.41 -2.48 17.15
CA LYS A 198 24.11 -2.08 18.39
C LYS A 198 23.28 -2.20 19.67
N ARG A 199 21.96 -2.39 19.54
CA ARG A 199 21.01 -2.44 20.65
C ARG A 199 20.64 -3.87 21.05
N ILE A 200 21.16 -4.87 20.35
CA ILE A 200 20.97 -6.27 20.71
C ILE A 200 21.56 -6.53 22.09
N VAL A 201 20.82 -7.30 22.88
CA VAL A 201 21.23 -7.79 24.19
C VAL A 201 21.25 -9.32 24.10
N PRO A 202 22.44 -9.96 24.02
CA PRO A 202 22.52 -11.41 24.07
C PRO A 202 22.21 -11.91 25.49
N GLU A 203 21.83 -13.17 25.62
CA GLU A 203 21.52 -13.80 26.91
C GLU A 203 22.75 -13.90 27.83
N ALA A 204 23.95 -14.01 27.25
CA ALA A 204 25.21 -14.03 27.99
C ALA A 204 26.29 -13.23 27.25
N LEU A 205 27.22 -12.64 27.99
CA LEU A 205 28.39 -11.95 27.41
C LEU A 205 29.32 -12.91 26.63
N THR A 206 29.23 -14.21 26.92
CA THR A 206 29.97 -15.27 26.21
C THR A 206 29.37 -15.61 24.86
N THR A 207 28.18 -15.09 24.51
CA THR A 207 27.54 -15.34 23.21
C THR A 207 28.37 -14.74 22.08
N LYS A 208 28.72 -15.59 21.11
CA LYS A 208 29.42 -15.17 19.89
C LYS A 208 28.40 -14.55 18.94
N ILE A 209 28.56 -13.27 18.63
CA ILE A 209 27.68 -12.56 17.70
C ILE A 209 28.30 -12.58 16.31
N ILE A 210 27.56 -13.12 15.35
CA ILE A 210 27.94 -13.15 13.94
C ILE A 210 26.95 -12.28 13.17
N ILE A 211 27.40 -11.13 12.70
CA ILE A 211 26.60 -10.23 11.89
C ILE A 211 26.75 -10.64 10.43
N CYS A 212 25.65 -11.07 9.83
CA CYS A 212 25.53 -11.40 8.42
C CYS A 212 25.03 -10.16 7.69
N ALA A 213 25.98 -9.40 7.15
CA ALA A 213 25.72 -8.11 6.53
C ALA A 213 25.77 -8.20 4.99
N ASP A 214 25.10 -7.25 4.36
CA ASP A 214 25.16 -7.04 2.91
C ASP A 214 26.57 -6.53 2.54
N HIS A 215 27.04 -6.86 1.33
CA HIS A 215 28.35 -6.43 0.86
C HIS A 215 28.29 -5.04 0.20
N ASP A 216 27.88 -4.03 0.95
CA ASP A 216 27.83 -2.66 0.46
C ASP A 216 29.21 -2.06 0.15
N ALA A 217 29.24 -1.06 -0.73
CA ALA A 217 30.43 -0.25 -1.00
C ALA A 217 31.03 0.32 0.31
N PRO A 218 32.37 0.26 0.48
CA PRO A 218 33.02 0.67 1.74
C PRO A 218 32.70 2.10 2.21
N ASP A 219 32.47 3.01 1.27
CA ASP A 219 32.16 4.42 1.50
C ASP A 219 30.66 4.71 1.68
N SER A 220 29.79 3.71 1.49
CA SER A 220 28.35 3.86 1.66
C SER A 220 27.94 4.19 3.09
N SER A 221 26.80 4.87 3.24
CA SER A 221 26.21 5.16 4.55
C SER A 221 25.84 3.88 5.33
N ALA A 222 25.53 2.80 4.62
CA ALA A 222 25.25 1.48 5.17
C ALA A 222 26.51 0.87 5.81
N ALA A 223 27.63 0.82 5.07
CA ALA A 223 28.90 0.32 5.60
C ALA A 223 29.35 1.08 6.85
N GLN A 224 29.27 2.42 6.84
CA GLN A 224 29.59 3.26 8.00
C GLN A 224 28.67 3.00 9.20
N SER A 225 27.38 2.77 8.96
CA SER A 225 26.40 2.48 10.02
C SER A 225 26.61 1.11 10.65
N LEU A 226 27.00 0.12 9.84
CA LEU A 226 27.39 -1.20 10.30
C LEU A 226 28.65 -1.13 11.17
N GLU A 227 29.70 -0.44 10.71
CA GLU A 227 30.95 -0.27 11.46
C GLU A 227 30.70 0.36 12.83
N LYS A 228 29.94 1.46 12.89
CA LYS A 228 29.53 2.09 14.17
C LYS A 228 28.81 1.12 15.10
N SER A 229 28.00 0.23 14.54
CA SER A 229 27.25 -0.75 15.33
C SER A 229 28.15 -1.87 15.87
N VAL A 230 29.10 -2.34 15.06
CA VAL A 230 30.13 -3.31 15.46
C VAL A 230 30.99 -2.74 16.59
N LEU A 231 31.46 -1.50 16.45
CA LEU A 231 32.27 -0.83 17.47
C LEU A 231 31.49 -0.69 18.79
N ALA A 232 30.21 -0.31 18.73
CA ALA A 232 29.37 -0.19 19.91
C ALA A 232 29.13 -1.54 20.62
N LEU A 233 28.99 -2.64 19.88
CA LEU A 233 28.87 -3.97 20.49
C LEU A 233 30.19 -4.45 21.09
N LYS A 234 31.32 -4.23 20.40
CA LYS A 234 32.66 -4.56 20.94
C LYS A 234 32.97 -3.76 22.20
N ALA A 235 32.57 -2.49 22.27
CA ALA A 235 32.71 -1.65 23.46
C ALA A 235 31.91 -2.18 24.67
N LYS A 236 30.87 -3.00 24.45
CA LYS A 236 30.15 -3.71 25.51
C LYS A 236 30.84 -5.02 25.94
N GLY A 237 32.03 -5.33 25.42
CA GLY A 237 32.77 -6.56 25.71
C GLY A 237 32.27 -7.79 24.92
N LEU A 238 31.45 -7.61 23.89
CA LEU A 238 30.90 -8.72 23.11
C LEU A 238 31.86 -9.17 21.99
N ALA A 239 31.94 -10.47 21.77
CA ALA A 239 32.67 -11.04 20.65
C ALA A 239 31.83 -10.92 19.36
N VAL A 240 32.28 -10.07 18.43
CA VAL A 240 31.55 -9.75 17.19
C VAL A 240 32.39 -10.08 15.96
N THR A 241 31.85 -10.92 15.08
CA THR A 241 32.37 -11.22 13.74
C THR A 241 31.38 -10.72 12.69
N VAL A 242 31.88 -10.16 11.58
CA VAL A 242 31.06 -9.76 10.43
C VAL A 242 31.37 -10.69 9.28
N ILE A 243 30.32 -11.22 8.64
CA ILE A 243 30.40 -12.03 7.42
C ILE A 243 29.59 -11.31 6.34
N LYS A 244 30.15 -11.26 5.13
CA LYS A 244 29.52 -10.68 3.94
C LYS A 244 29.63 -11.66 2.77
N PRO A 245 28.70 -11.64 1.80
CA PRO A 245 28.87 -12.30 0.52
C PRO A 245 30.13 -11.83 -0.23
N ASP A 246 30.56 -12.57 -1.24
CA ASP A 246 31.80 -12.27 -1.96
C ASP A 246 31.68 -11.08 -2.90
N LYS A 247 30.52 -10.93 -3.55
CA LYS A 247 30.32 -9.90 -4.57
C LYS A 247 29.85 -8.60 -3.93
N LEU A 248 30.38 -7.48 -4.43
CA LEU A 248 29.93 -6.16 -4.05
C LEU A 248 28.44 -5.98 -4.41
N ASN A 249 27.69 -5.34 -3.50
CA ASN A 249 26.24 -5.12 -3.55
C ASN A 249 25.39 -6.41 -3.57
N GLU A 250 25.94 -7.53 -3.07
CA GLU A 250 25.21 -8.79 -2.90
C GLU A 250 24.80 -8.99 -1.42
N ASP A 251 23.62 -9.55 -1.20
CA ASP A 251 23.14 -10.03 0.11
C ASP A 251 23.08 -11.57 0.15
N PHE A 252 22.87 -12.16 1.34
CA PHE A 252 22.78 -13.63 1.46
C PHE A 252 21.54 -14.23 0.77
N ASN A 253 20.49 -13.44 0.51
CA ASN A 253 19.33 -13.93 -0.24
C ASN A 253 19.64 -14.03 -1.74
N ASP A 254 20.44 -13.12 -2.29
CA ASP A 254 20.92 -13.21 -3.65
C ASP A 254 21.89 -14.39 -3.82
N VAL A 255 22.75 -14.67 -2.83
CA VAL A 255 23.55 -15.91 -2.80
C VAL A 255 22.66 -17.15 -2.81
N LEU A 256 21.63 -17.20 -1.96
CA LEU A 256 20.69 -18.32 -1.93
C LEU A 256 19.96 -18.50 -3.27
N LYS A 257 19.48 -17.42 -3.88
CA LYS A 257 18.76 -17.46 -5.16
C LYS A 257 19.63 -17.94 -6.32
N THR A 258 20.93 -17.64 -6.30
CA THR A 258 21.84 -17.91 -7.42
C THR A 258 22.64 -19.20 -7.25
N ARG A 259 23.07 -19.51 -6.02
CA ARG A 259 23.96 -20.64 -5.68
C ARG A 259 23.33 -21.65 -4.71
N GLY A 260 22.08 -21.43 -4.32
CA GLY A 260 21.37 -22.30 -3.39
C GLY A 260 21.92 -22.30 -1.96
N PRO A 261 21.40 -23.18 -1.09
CA PRO A 261 21.87 -23.36 0.29
C PRO A 261 23.38 -23.57 0.42
N GLN A 262 24.00 -24.27 -0.54
CA GLN A 262 25.43 -24.58 -0.52
C GLN A 262 26.30 -23.33 -0.71
N GLY A 263 25.94 -22.41 -1.62
CA GLY A 263 26.69 -21.17 -1.79
C GLY A 263 26.69 -20.27 -0.56
N VAL A 264 25.60 -20.29 0.22
CA VAL A 264 25.54 -19.63 1.52
C VAL A 264 26.54 -20.29 2.47
N ARG A 265 26.55 -21.62 2.59
CA ARG A 265 27.49 -22.38 3.46
C ARG A 265 28.94 -22.10 3.14
N GLU A 266 29.31 -22.11 1.87
CA GLU A 266 30.68 -21.82 1.39
C GLU A 266 31.16 -20.45 1.85
N THR A 267 30.25 -19.47 1.96
CA THR A 267 30.57 -18.15 2.51
C THR A 267 30.99 -18.27 3.97
N PHE A 268 30.23 -18.98 4.81
CA PHE A 268 30.58 -19.20 6.21
C PHE A 268 31.88 -20.00 6.37
N GLU A 269 32.08 -21.01 5.52
CA GLU A 269 33.29 -21.85 5.54
C GLU A 269 34.58 -21.06 5.28
N ARG A 270 34.48 -19.95 4.55
CA ARG A 270 35.61 -19.07 4.23
C ARG A 270 35.95 -18.09 5.36
N PHE A 271 34.93 -17.56 6.03
CA PHE A 271 35.11 -16.47 7.01
C PHE A 271 35.18 -16.96 8.45
N LEU A 272 34.65 -18.15 8.77
CA LEU A 272 34.64 -18.66 10.13
C LEU A 272 35.78 -19.66 10.39
N PRO A 273 36.29 -19.73 11.64
CA PRO A 273 37.19 -20.79 12.06
C PRO A 273 36.58 -22.19 11.90
N LYS A 274 37.41 -23.19 11.59
CA LYS A 274 36.98 -24.59 11.34
C LYS A 274 36.21 -25.21 12.51
N ASP A 275 36.58 -24.90 13.73
CA ASP A 275 35.89 -25.33 14.95
C ASP A 275 34.48 -24.75 15.03
N LEU A 276 34.31 -23.49 14.66
CA LEU A 276 33.00 -22.84 14.66
C LEU A 276 32.12 -23.32 13.50
N ILE A 277 32.70 -23.58 12.33
CA ILE A 277 32.01 -24.17 11.18
C ILE A 277 31.34 -25.49 11.55
N LYS A 278 32.06 -26.39 12.23
CA LYS A 278 31.52 -27.70 12.67
C LYS A 278 30.32 -27.56 13.62
N ILE A 279 30.26 -26.47 14.38
CA ILE A 279 29.17 -26.20 15.32
C ILE A 279 27.95 -25.63 14.56
N VAL A 280 28.19 -24.73 13.60
CA VAL A 280 27.13 -23.92 12.99
C VAL A 280 26.65 -24.47 11.65
N LEU A 281 27.38 -25.40 11.02
CA LEU A 281 27.00 -26.08 9.79
C LEU A 281 27.09 -27.59 10.03
N HIS A 282 25.98 -28.31 9.87
CA HIS A 282 26.01 -29.77 9.83
C HIS A 282 26.84 -30.24 8.62
N GLU A 283 27.78 -31.16 8.85
CA GLU A 283 28.24 -32.07 7.79
C GLU A 283 27.01 -32.87 7.33
N LYS A 284 26.50 -32.60 6.12
CA LYS A 284 25.59 -33.55 5.48
C LYS A 284 26.44 -34.74 5.06
N GLU A 285 26.46 -35.80 5.85
CA GLU A 285 26.70 -37.13 5.28
C GLU A 285 25.67 -37.33 4.16
N ALA A 286 26.18 -37.60 2.96
CA ALA A 286 25.39 -37.77 1.77
C ALA A 286 24.48 -38.99 1.90
N ALA A 287 23.18 -38.77 2.05
CA ALA A 287 22.18 -39.78 1.71
C ALA A 287 21.59 -39.46 0.33
N LEU A 288 22.36 -39.76 -0.72
CA LEU A 288 21.76 -40.30 -1.94
C LEU A 288 21.21 -41.67 -1.59
N GLN A 289 19.93 -41.74 -1.24
CA GLN A 289 19.15 -42.94 -1.52
C GLN A 289 17.92 -42.50 -2.30
N THR A 290 18.03 -42.67 -3.61
CA THR A 290 16.88 -42.84 -4.50
C THR A 290 15.87 -43.79 -3.83
N PRO A 291 14.56 -43.49 -3.83
CA PRO A 291 13.59 -44.48 -3.45
C PRO A 291 13.59 -45.56 -4.55
N THR A 292 14.39 -46.60 -4.34
CA THR A 292 14.29 -47.84 -5.11
C THR A 292 12.91 -48.40 -4.80
N LEU A 293 12.03 -48.36 -5.80
CA LEU A 293 10.79 -49.14 -5.81
C LEU A 293 11.15 -50.57 -5.42
N LYS A 294 10.64 -51.03 -4.27
CA LYS A 294 10.68 -52.46 -3.95
C LYS A 294 9.87 -53.19 -5.02
N PRO A 295 10.42 -54.22 -5.68
CA PRO A 295 9.63 -55.07 -6.56
C PRO A 295 8.53 -55.74 -5.74
N LEU A 296 7.30 -55.71 -6.25
CA LEU A 296 6.23 -56.59 -5.76
C LEU A 296 6.68 -58.04 -5.98
N THR A 297 7.04 -58.71 -4.89
CA THR A 297 7.23 -60.15 -4.88
C THR A 297 5.85 -60.80 -5.04
N VAL A 298 5.61 -61.34 -6.22
CA VAL A 298 4.50 -62.25 -6.50
C VAL A 298 4.87 -63.60 -5.91
N GLU A 299 4.25 -63.99 -4.79
CA GLU A 299 4.19 -65.41 -4.43
C GLU A 299 3.06 -66.09 -5.21
N LYS A 300 3.47 -67.03 -6.05
CA LYS A 300 2.62 -67.95 -6.78
C LYS A 300 2.04 -68.98 -5.82
N GLY A 301 0.72 -69.16 -5.85
CA GLY A 301 0.02 -70.21 -5.11
C GLY A 301 -1.30 -70.61 -5.75
N THR A 302 -1.23 -71.06 -7.01
CA THR A 302 -2.15 -71.98 -7.70
C THR A 302 -3.49 -72.33 -7.06
N PHE A 303 -4.60 -72.08 -7.77
CA PHE A 303 -5.58 -73.14 -8.05
C PHE A 303 -6.20 -72.97 -9.45
N LYS A 304 -6.17 -74.07 -10.19
CA LYS A 304 -6.58 -74.21 -11.59
C LYS A 304 -8.11 -74.38 -11.70
N LYS A 305 -8.67 -73.60 -12.64
CA LYS A 305 -9.55 -74.01 -13.74
C LYS A 305 -10.89 -74.68 -13.38
N LYS A 306 -12.00 -73.99 -13.69
CA LYS A 306 -13.03 -74.52 -14.60
C LYS A 306 -13.92 -73.40 -15.15
N THR A 307 -13.90 -73.30 -16.47
CA THR A 307 -14.85 -72.57 -17.31
C THR A 307 -16.15 -73.38 -17.37
N VAL A 308 -17.33 -72.76 -17.14
CA VAL A 308 -18.57 -73.06 -17.88
C VAL A 308 -19.46 -71.80 -17.95
N GLU A 309 -20.08 -71.71 -19.10
CA GLU A 309 -21.02 -70.79 -19.74
C GLU A 309 -22.20 -70.18 -18.95
N ASN A 310 -22.60 -69.00 -19.48
CA ASN A 310 -23.91 -68.39 -19.66
C ASN A 310 -25.19 -69.13 -19.17
N GLY A 311 -26.06 -68.34 -18.52
CA GLY A 311 -27.48 -68.66 -18.30
C GLY A 311 -28.30 -67.47 -17.78
N ALA A 312 -28.86 -66.68 -18.70
CA ALA A 312 -30.24 -66.15 -18.75
C ALA A 312 -31.10 -65.81 -17.49
N ILE A 313 -31.67 -64.60 -17.54
CA ILE A 313 -33.12 -64.24 -17.38
C ILE A 313 -33.72 -63.80 -16.01
N GLU A 314 -34.22 -62.55 -16.03
CA GLU A 314 -35.45 -61.92 -15.46
C GLU A 314 -35.71 -61.66 -13.95
N ASN A 315 -35.98 -60.36 -13.69
CA ASN A 315 -37.10 -59.71 -12.98
C ASN A 315 -37.77 -60.38 -11.77
N LYS A 316 -37.92 -59.62 -10.66
CA LYS A 316 -39.23 -59.15 -10.16
C LYS A 316 -39.17 -58.15 -8.99
N SER A 317 -40.22 -57.35 -8.98
CA SER A 317 -40.68 -56.17 -8.22
C SER A 317 -41.19 -56.38 -6.77
N ALA A 318 -41.32 -55.24 -6.06
CA ALA A 318 -42.35 -54.88 -5.05
C ALA A 318 -42.27 -55.56 -3.67
N GLU A 319 -42.71 -55.04 -2.51
CA GLU A 319 -43.34 -53.81 -2.02
C GLU A 319 -43.40 -53.90 -0.47
N ASN A 320 -43.56 -52.75 0.21
CA ASN A 320 -44.29 -52.50 1.49
C ASN A 320 -44.08 -53.40 2.74
N ASN A 321 -43.91 -52.78 3.92
CA ASN A 321 -45.04 -52.37 4.78
C ASN A 321 -44.63 -51.71 6.10
N GLU A 322 -45.44 -50.75 6.54
CA GLU A 322 -45.40 -50.02 7.81
C GLU A 322 -45.99 -50.82 9.00
N ARG A 323 -45.69 -50.38 10.23
CA ARG A 323 -46.55 -50.42 11.46
C ARG A 323 -45.80 -49.70 12.62
N ILE A 324 -46.33 -48.98 13.62
CA ILE A 324 -47.56 -48.23 13.97
C ILE A 324 -47.55 -48.11 15.53
N ILE A 325 -47.60 -46.86 16.04
CA ILE A 325 -48.28 -46.34 17.28
C ILE A 325 -47.67 -46.54 18.72
N SER A 326 -47.17 -45.41 19.29
CA SER A 326 -47.46 -44.64 20.56
C SER A 326 -48.11 -45.27 21.83
N PRO A 327 -48.31 -44.57 23.00
CA PRO A 327 -47.69 -43.38 23.65
C PRO A 327 -47.46 -43.51 25.20
N GLN A 328 -46.79 -42.52 25.85
CA GLN A 328 -47.17 -41.80 27.11
C GLN A 328 -46.02 -41.39 28.09
N LYS A 329 -46.23 -40.20 28.68
CA LYS A 329 -45.45 -39.31 29.60
C LYS A 329 -45.17 -39.90 31.01
N PRO A 330 -44.22 -39.38 31.85
CA PRO A 330 -44.29 -38.05 32.51
C PRO A 330 -42.92 -37.31 32.69
N ALA A 331 -42.88 -35.98 32.56
CA ALA A 331 -42.86 -34.93 33.60
C ALA A 331 -41.50 -34.69 34.34
N GLU A 332 -40.98 -33.46 34.12
CA GLU A 332 -40.20 -32.57 35.02
C GLU A 332 -38.80 -32.96 35.53
N LYS A 333 -37.77 -32.28 35.01
CA LYS A 333 -37.03 -31.21 35.71
C LYS A 333 -35.96 -30.54 34.81
N THR A 334 -36.09 -29.22 34.67
CA THR A 334 -35.08 -28.15 34.52
C THR A 334 -33.60 -28.59 34.49
N THR A 335 -32.72 -28.16 33.56
CA THR A 335 -32.22 -26.78 33.35
C THR A 335 -31.30 -26.69 32.11
N SER A 336 -31.08 -25.45 31.64
CA SER A 336 -30.08 -24.91 30.68
C SER A 336 -30.36 -25.00 29.17
N LEU A 337 -30.89 -23.89 28.65
CA LEU A 337 -31.02 -23.54 27.22
C LEU A 337 -29.63 -23.36 26.58
N ASP A 338 -29.34 -24.15 25.57
CA ASP A 338 -28.36 -23.82 24.53
C ASP A 338 -28.95 -22.76 23.58
N LEU A 339 -28.22 -21.65 23.40
CA LEU A 339 -28.50 -20.67 22.35
C LEU A 339 -27.94 -21.16 21.00
N PRO A 340 -28.67 -20.97 19.89
CA PRO A 340 -28.34 -21.55 18.59
C PRO A 340 -27.13 -20.89 17.94
N HIS A 341 -26.30 -21.70 17.28
CA HIS A 341 -25.23 -21.27 16.37
C HIS A 341 -25.77 -20.28 15.30
N PRO A 342 -25.11 -19.14 15.07
CA PRO A 342 -25.46 -18.27 13.96
C PRO A 342 -25.00 -18.91 12.64
N LYS A 343 -25.96 -19.12 11.74
CA LYS A 343 -25.72 -19.44 10.32
C LYS A 343 -24.81 -18.36 9.70
N GLU A 344 -23.76 -18.78 9.01
CA GLU A 344 -22.91 -17.92 8.18
C GLU A 344 -23.77 -17.04 7.25
N LYS A 345 -23.59 -15.72 7.33
CA LYS A 345 -24.16 -14.79 6.34
C LYS A 345 -23.31 -14.86 5.06
N PRO A 346 -23.93 -14.83 3.86
CA PRO A 346 -23.19 -14.78 2.60
C PRO A 346 -22.31 -13.52 2.53
N ASN A 347 -21.08 -13.67 2.01
CA ASN A 347 -20.09 -12.62 1.80
C ASN A 347 -20.65 -11.44 0.99
N THR A 348 -21.08 -10.37 1.65
CA THR A 348 -21.38 -9.08 1.01
C THR A 348 -20.06 -8.36 0.70
N PRO A 349 -19.79 -7.92 -0.55
CA PRO A 349 -18.58 -7.20 -0.89
C PRO A 349 -18.44 -5.94 -0.03
N THR A 350 -17.24 -5.67 0.51
CA THR A 350 -16.98 -4.43 1.25
C THR A 350 -16.97 -3.25 0.28
N GLY A 351 -17.29 -2.04 0.76
CA GLY A 351 -17.28 -0.86 -0.10
C GLY A 351 -15.91 -0.51 -0.68
N GLU A 352 -14.82 -0.89 0.00
CA GLU A 352 -13.46 -0.77 -0.54
C GLU A 352 -13.25 -1.67 -1.77
N MET A 353 -13.75 -2.91 -1.73
CA MET A 353 -13.68 -3.82 -2.89
C MET A 353 -14.48 -3.29 -4.07
N VAL A 354 -15.70 -2.79 -3.82
CA VAL A 354 -16.57 -2.24 -4.87
C VAL A 354 -15.95 -1.00 -5.49
N PHE A 355 -15.41 -0.10 -4.67
CA PHE A 355 -14.75 1.12 -5.15
C PHE A 355 -13.48 0.81 -5.95
N GLY A 356 -12.66 -0.14 -5.49
CA GLY A 356 -11.44 -0.56 -6.18
C GLY A 356 -11.74 -1.17 -7.55
N GLU A 357 -12.74 -2.05 -7.64
CA GLU A 357 -13.17 -2.62 -8.92
C GLU A 357 -13.71 -1.53 -9.85
N LEU A 358 -14.56 -0.64 -9.35
CA LEU A 358 -15.10 0.47 -10.14
C LEU A 358 -13.98 1.41 -10.66
N THR A 359 -12.97 1.68 -9.83
CA THR A 359 -11.78 2.46 -10.21
C THR A 359 -11.03 1.78 -11.33
N HIS A 360 -10.73 0.49 -11.17
CA HIS A 360 -10.08 -0.30 -12.21
C HIS A 360 -10.84 -0.20 -13.52
N GLN A 361 -12.15 -0.40 -13.50
CA GLN A 361 -12.98 -0.33 -14.70
C GLN A 361 -13.00 1.08 -15.33
N CYS A 362 -13.08 2.14 -14.53
CA CYS A 362 -12.96 3.52 -15.02
C CYS A 362 -11.59 3.75 -15.68
N THR A 363 -10.51 3.27 -15.07
CA THR A 363 -9.15 3.36 -15.62
C THR A 363 -9.07 2.67 -16.98
N LYS A 364 -9.59 1.42 -17.08
CA LYS A 364 -9.59 0.70 -18.36
C LYS A 364 -10.32 1.46 -19.46
N LYS A 365 -11.52 1.96 -19.16
CA LYS A 365 -12.34 2.67 -20.13
C LYS A 365 -11.74 4.01 -20.53
N LEU A 366 -11.10 4.71 -19.60
CA LEU A 366 -10.43 5.99 -19.88
C LEU A 366 -9.22 5.80 -20.79
N TYR A 367 -8.40 4.76 -20.56
CA TYR A 367 -7.32 4.40 -21.49
C TYR A 367 -7.84 3.97 -22.87
N ALA A 368 -8.93 3.20 -22.92
CA ALA A 368 -9.58 2.85 -24.18
C ALA A 368 -10.00 4.09 -24.97
N TYR A 369 -10.68 5.00 -24.29
CA TYR A 369 -11.18 6.23 -24.86
C TYR A 369 -10.07 7.20 -25.33
N LEU A 370 -8.90 7.18 -24.70
CA LEU A 370 -7.72 7.94 -25.12
C LEU A 370 -6.95 7.26 -26.27
N GLY A 371 -6.96 5.92 -26.31
CA GLY A 371 -6.29 5.12 -27.34
C GLY A 371 -6.96 5.21 -28.71
N GLU A 372 -8.30 5.28 -28.75
CA GLU A 372 -9.09 5.48 -29.98
C GLU A 372 -8.71 6.76 -30.73
N GLU A 373 -8.27 7.80 -30.03
CA GLU A 373 -7.90 9.11 -30.63
C GLU A 373 -6.42 9.24 -31.01
N ARG A 374 -5.63 8.15 -30.93
CA ARG A 374 -4.18 8.16 -31.18
C ARG A 374 -3.41 9.23 -30.40
N ARG A 375 -3.86 9.63 -29.20
CA ARG A 375 -3.03 10.51 -28.35
C ARG A 375 -1.76 9.78 -27.94
N ASP A 376 -0.63 10.47 -27.99
CA ASP A 376 0.62 9.95 -27.47
C ASP A 376 0.53 9.84 -25.95
N LEU A 377 0.55 8.61 -25.45
CA LEU A 377 0.64 8.34 -24.02
C LEU A 377 2.08 8.67 -23.60
N ASN A 378 2.22 9.54 -22.61
CA ASN A 378 3.51 9.81 -21.96
C ASN A 378 3.38 9.52 -20.46
N PRO A 379 4.50 9.34 -19.72
CA PRO A 379 4.47 9.00 -18.30
C PRO A 379 3.65 9.96 -17.44
N ASP A 380 3.65 11.26 -17.77
CA ASP A 380 2.86 12.26 -17.05
C ASP A 380 1.38 12.13 -17.34
N LEU A 381 0.97 11.84 -18.57
CA LEU A 381 -0.43 11.58 -18.92
C LEU A 381 -0.93 10.30 -18.25
N ILE A 382 -0.10 9.25 -18.19
CA ILE A 382 -0.41 7.97 -17.51
C ILE A 382 -0.71 8.21 -16.02
N LYS A 383 0.17 8.93 -15.30
CA LYS A 383 -0.06 9.27 -13.89
C LYS A 383 -1.37 10.05 -13.67
N ARG A 384 -1.74 10.92 -14.61
CA ARG A 384 -2.97 11.71 -14.52
C ARG A 384 -4.23 10.90 -14.80
N VAL A 385 -4.16 9.90 -15.69
CA VAL A 385 -5.29 9.02 -16.03
C VAL A 385 -5.77 8.25 -14.82
N ASP A 386 -4.86 7.66 -14.04
CA ASP A 386 -5.23 6.85 -12.87
C ASP A 386 -5.95 7.69 -11.81
N GLN A 387 -5.45 8.91 -11.55
CA GLN A 387 -6.07 9.83 -10.59
C GLN A 387 -7.42 10.36 -11.09
N GLN A 388 -7.53 10.63 -12.40
CA GLN A 388 -8.80 11.03 -12.98
C GLN A 388 -9.82 9.88 -12.92
N ALA A 389 -9.39 8.63 -13.09
CA ALA A 389 -10.26 7.46 -12.95
C ALA A 389 -10.77 7.29 -11.51
N GLU A 390 -9.92 7.52 -10.49
CA GLU A 390 -10.33 7.54 -9.09
C GLU A 390 -11.35 8.66 -8.80
N ARG A 391 -11.12 9.88 -9.31
CA ARG A 391 -12.09 10.99 -9.20
C ARG A 391 -13.42 10.68 -9.88
N THR A 392 -13.36 10.09 -11.07
CA THR A 392 -14.55 9.63 -11.81
C THR A 392 -15.32 8.59 -11.01
N THR A 393 -14.60 7.67 -10.36
CA THR A 393 -15.17 6.66 -9.46
C THR A 393 -15.85 7.31 -8.28
N ASN A 394 -15.23 8.29 -7.61
CA ASN A 394 -15.87 9.04 -6.54
C ASN A 394 -17.19 9.69 -6.99
N TYR A 395 -17.25 10.26 -8.20
CA TYR A 395 -18.49 10.83 -8.72
C TYR A 395 -19.59 9.79 -8.90
N ILE A 396 -19.26 8.68 -9.55
CA ILE A 396 -20.20 7.56 -9.76
C ILE A 396 -20.65 7.01 -8.41
N PHE A 397 -19.72 6.81 -7.48
CA PHE A 397 -19.99 6.26 -6.17
C PHE A 397 -20.93 7.17 -5.37
N HIS A 398 -20.64 8.47 -5.25
CA HIS A 398 -21.54 9.40 -4.54
C HIS A 398 -22.91 9.54 -5.21
N ALA A 399 -22.99 9.48 -6.54
CA ALA A 399 -24.25 9.61 -7.26
C ALA A 399 -25.19 8.40 -7.07
N HIS A 400 -24.64 7.20 -6.89
CA HIS A 400 -25.40 5.95 -6.90
C HIS A 400 -25.48 5.24 -5.55
N THR A 401 -24.48 5.37 -4.67
CA THR A 401 -24.44 4.64 -3.38
C THR A 401 -25.60 5.02 -2.44
N MET A 402 -26.02 6.29 -2.42
CA MET A 402 -27.16 6.73 -1.61
C MET A 402 -28.51 6.39 -2.24
N LYS A 403 -28.55 6.18 -3.56
CA LYS A 403 -29.79 5.88 -4.30
C LYS A 403 -30.04 4.38 -4.45
N GLY A 404 -29.02 3.55 -4.23
CA GLY A 404 -29.07 2.10 -4.49
C GLY A 404 -29.29 1.77 -5.97
N THR A 405 -29.05 2.73 -6.87
CA THR A 405 -29.38 2.58 -8.30
C THR A 405 -28.22 1.98 -9.07
N ARG A 406 -28.55 1.19 -10.10
CA ARG A 406 -27.57 0.69 -11.06
C ARG A 406 -27.00 1.84 -11.90
N VAL A 407 -25.72 1.75 -12.22
CA VAL A 407 -25.06 2.71 -13.13
C VAL A 407 -25.33 2.27 -14.57
N SER A 408 -25.93 3.14 -15.38
CA SER A 408 -26.18 2.84 -16.79
C SER A 408 -24.94 3.06 -17.67
N GLU A 409 -24.86 2.37 -18.80
CA GLU A 409 -23.77 2.56 -19.78
C GLU A 409 -23.72 4.01 -20.30
N LYS A 410 -24.88 4.66 -20.43
CA LYS A 410 -24.98 6.08 -20.81
C LYS A 410 -24.37 6.99 -19.76
N GLU A 411 -24.62 6.75 -18.48
CA GLU A 411 -23.99 7.48 -17.38
C GLU A 411 -22.48 7.25 -17.34
N THR A 412 -22.03 6.01 -17.47
CA THR A 412 -20.59 5.69 -17.55
C THR A 412 -19.92 6.44 -18.69
N LYS A 413 -20.52 6.47 -19.89
CA LYS A 413 -19.99 7.24 -21.04
C LYS A 413 -19.92 8.74 -20.75
N ASN A 414 -20.95 9.29 -20.09
CA ASN A 414 -20.98 10.70 -19.70
C ASN A 414 -19.87 11.06 -18.70
N PHE A 415 -19.65 10.22 -17.69
CA PHE A 415 -18.58 10.40 -16.71
C PHE A 415 -17.19 10.34 -17.35
N LEU A 416 -16.97 9.41 -18.27
CA LEU A 416 -15.70 9.29 -19.01
C LEU A 416 -15.47 10.47 -19.96
N LEU A 417 -16.54 10.98 -20.60
CA LEU A 417 -16.46 12.17 -21.45
C LEU A 417 -16.02 13.39 -20.64
N ARG A 418 -16.60 13.57 -19.44
CA ARG A 418 -16.17 14.61 -18.49
C ARG A 418 -14.73 14.41 -18.03
N ALA A 419 -14.35 13.19 -17.64
CA ALA A 419 -13.01 12.85 -17.19
C ALA A 419 -11.93 13.19 -18.23
N LYS A 420 -12.21 12.92 -19.50
CA LYS A 420 -11.33 13.29 -20.61
C LYS A 420 -11.20 14.79 -20.79
N TYR A 421 -12.31 15.52 -20.68
CA TYR A 421 -12.29 16.98 -20.75
C TYR A 421 -11.40 17.56 -19.64
N GLU A 422 -11.55 17.08 -18.41
CA GLU A 422 -10.74 17.49 -17.26
C GLU A 422 -9.24 17.20 -17.48
N LEU A 423 -8.88 16.00 -17.97
CA LEU A 423 -7.48 15.64 -18.26
C LEU A 423 -6.79 16.58 -19.24
N ALA A 424 -7.55 17.07 -20.24
CA ALA A 424 -7.04 18.02 -21.22
C ALA A 424 -6.91 19.44 -20.64
N ARG A 425 -7.91 19.88 -19.85
CA ARG A 425 -7.97 21.25 -19.35
C ARG A 425 -7.09 21.55 -18.15
N ILE A 426 -6.82 20.58 -17.27
CA ILE A 426 -6.02 20.83 -16.06
C ILE A 426 -4.64 21.45 -16.37
N PRO A 427 -3.83 20.93 -17.32
CA PRO A 427 -2.56 21.57 -17.67
C PRO A 427 -2.70 22.96 -18.28
N GLU A 428 -3.71 23.16 -19.13
CA GLU A 428 -3.97 24.45 -19.80
C GLU A 428 -4.30 25.53 -18.77
N ILE A 429 -5.28 25.26 -17.89
CA ILE A 429 -5.69 26.19 -16.84
C ILE A 429 -4.53 26.47 -15.88
N ARG A 430 -3.77 25.43 -15.52
CA ARG A 430 -2.59 25.60 -14.66
C ARG A 430 -1.57 26.55 -15.29
N ASN A 431 -1.27 26.37 -16.57
CA ASN A 431 -0.35 27.23 -17.30
C ASN A 431 -0.88 28.66 -17.43
N GLU A 432 -2.19 28.84 -17.67
CA GLU A 432 -2.85 30.15 -17.69
C GLU A 432 -2.70 30.88 -16.33
N ILE A 433 -2.93 30.18 -15.22
CA ILE A 433 -2.78 30.73 -13.86
C ILE A 433 -1.34 31.16 -13.60
N ILE A 434 -0.37 30.28 -13.88
CA ILE A 434 1.06 30.57 -13.66
C ILE A 434 1.51 31.73 -14.54
N ALA A 435 1.10 31.77 -15.80
CA ALA A 435 1.41 32.88 -16.71
C ALA A 435 0.83 34.21 -16.20
N GLY A 436 -0.40 34.19 -15.66
CA GLY A 436 -1.03 35.34 -15.03
C GLY A 436 -0.22 35.87 -13.85
N TRP A 437 0.22 34.99 -12.94
CA TRP A 437 1.04 35.38 -11.79
C TRP A 437 2.44 35.87 -12.18
N LYS A 438 3.06 35.27 -13.20
CA LYS A 438 4.33 35.76 -13.73
C LYS A 438 4.19 37.16 -14.33
N LYS A 439 3.08 37.45 -15.02
CA LYS A 439 2.82 38.77 -15.62
C LYS A 439 2.73 39.90 -14.58
N VAL A 440 2.23 39.61 -13.37
CA VAL A 440 2.10 40.58 -12.28
C VAL A 440 3.20 40.46 -11.21
N ASN A 441 4.29 39.73 -11.50
CA ASN A 441 5.40 39.46 -10.58
C ASN A 441 4.95 38.88 -9.21
N SER A 442 3.81 38.17 -9.16
CA SER A 442 3.32 37.52 -7.95
C SER A 442 3.73 36.04 -7.85
N TYR A 443 4.35 35.49 -8.89
CA TYR A 443 4.93 34.14 -8.89
C TYR A 443 6.27 34.16 -8.14
N ARG A 444 6.39 33.36 -7.07
CA ARG A 444 7.51 33.40 -6.12
C ARG A 444 8.27 32.09 -6.04
N SER A 445 7.63 30.93 -6.16
CA SER A 445 8.29 29.64 -5.92
C SER A 445 7.49 28.42 -6.37
N GLU A 446 8.10 27.24 -6.20
CA GLU A 446 7.48 25.92 -6.30
C GLU A 446 6.14 25.77 -5.54
N LYS A 447 5.97 26.48 -4.42
CA LYS A 447 4.73 26.45 -3.64
C LYS A 447 3.53 27.01 -4.42
N ASP A 448 3.78 27.95 -5.32
CA ASP A 448 2.75 28.51 -6.19
C ASP A 448 2.30 27.47 -7.23
N GLU A 449 3.18 26.57 -7.65
CA GLU A 449 2.80 25.55 -8.63
C GLU A 449 1.76 24.55 -8.11
N LEU A 450 1.82 24.19 -6.83
CA LEU A 450 0.81 23.37 -6.16
C LEU A 450 -0.54 24.10 -6.04
N ILE A 451 -0.51 25.38 -5.69
CA ILE A 451 -1.72 26.21 -5.60
C ILE A 451 -2.37 26.33 -6.98
N ALA A 452 -1.57 26.62 -8.02
CA ALA A 452 -2.04 26.68 -9.40
C ALA A 452 -2.66 25.36 -9.83
N HIS A 453 -2.06 24.22 -9.44
CA HIS A 453 -2.62 22.91 -9.73
C HIS A 453 -3.98 22.69 -9.02
N MET A 454 -4.08 22.97 -7.72
CA MET A 454 -5.35 22.85 -6.98
C MET A 454 -6.47 23.73 -7.56
N MET A 455 -6.12 24.96 -7.96
CA MET A 455 -7.04 25.88 -8.64
C MET A 455 -7.46 25.35 -10.01
N ALA A 456 -6.52 24.81 -10.78
CA ALA A 456 -6.79 24.21 -12.07
C ALA A 456 -7.69 22.96 -11.96
N GLU A 457 -7.48 22.10 -10.96
CA GLU A 457 -8.34 20.95 -10.70
C GLU A 457 -9.79 21.37 -10.39
N ARG A 458 -9.96 22.39 -9.56
CA ARG A 458 -11.27 22.92 -9.19
C ARG A 458 -11.98 23.51 -10.40
N GLN A 459 -11.30 24.36 -11.17
CA GLN A 459 -11.85 24.97 -12.38
C GLN A 459 -12.18 23.92 -13.44
N ALA A 460 -11.28 22.98 -13.72
CA ALA A 460 -11.52 21.90 -14.68
C ALA A 460 -12.73 21.04 -14.29
N SER A 461 -12.93 20.77 -12.99
CA SER A 461 -14.11 20.03 -12.51
C SER A 461 -15.42 20.74 -12.83
N VAL A 462 -15.47 22.07 -12.65
CA VAL A 462 -16.66 22.88 -12.96
C VAL A 462 -16.84 22.97 -14.48
N GLU A 463 -15.78 23.28 -15.23
CA GLU A 463 -15.82 23.31 -16.70
C GLU A 463 -16.29 21.96 -17.28
N GLY A 464 -15.77 20.84 -16.76
CA GLY A 464 -16.12 19.49 -17.20
C GLY A 464 -17.58 19.12 -16.93
N ARG A 465 -18.14 19.57 -15.80
CA ARG A 465 -19.59 19.43 -15.52
C ARG A 465 -20.42 20.25 -16.49
N ILE A 466 -20.12 21.55 -16.67
CA ILE A 466 -20.84 22.45 -17.59
C ILE A 466 -20.76 21.92 -19.02
N TYR A 467 -19.58 21.45 -19.44
CA TYR A 467 -19.37 20.82 -20.75
C TYR A 467 -20.28 19.61 -20.95
N LEU A 468 -20.37 18.74 -19.94
CA LEU A 468 -21.23 17.56 -20.00
C LEU A 468 -22.71 17.95 -20.07
N GLU A 469 -23.15 18.90 -19.25
CA GLU A 469 -24.53 19.42 -19.27
C GLU A 469 -24.89 20.01 -20.64
N ALA A 470 -23.98 20.78 -21.25
CA ALA A 470 -24.16 21.33 -22.59
C ALA A 470 -24.27 20.23 -23.66
N LYS A 471 -23.39 19.22 -23.61
CA LYS A 471 -23.43 18.05 -24.50
C LYS A 471 -24.73 17.27 -24.37
N GLN A 472 -25.23 17.06 -23.16
CA GLN A 472 -26.49 16.36 -22.90
C GLN A 472 -27.70 17.14 -23.44
N ARG A 473 -27.63 18.47 -23.51
CA ARG A 473 -28.64 19.35 -24.12
C ARG A 473 -28.52 19.46 -25.64
N GLY A 474 -27.58 18.75 -26.27
CA GLY A 474 -27.34 18.82 -27.72
C GLY A 474 -26.67 20.10 -28.19
N LEU A 475 -26.12 20.91 -27.28
CA LEU A 475 -25.38 22.11 -27.63
C LEU A 475 -23.99 21.71 -28.13
N LYS A 476 -23.55 22.29 -29.26
CA LYS A 476 -22.14 22.17 -29.67
C LYS A 476 -21.28 22.93 -28.65
N PRO A 477 -20.08 22.44 -28.28
CA PRO A 477 -19.16 23.21 -27.44
C PRO A 477 -18.78 24.57 -28.08
N GLU A 478 -18.70 24.60 -29.41
CA GLU A 478 -18.56 25.83 -30.22
C GLU A 478 -19.87 26.65 -30.30
N GLY A 479 -21.01 26.03 -29.97
CA GLY A 479 -22.35 26.58 -30.00
C GLY A 479 -22.75 27.38 -28.76
N LEU A 480 -21.78 27.77 -27.93
CA LEU A 480 -21.94 28.85 -26.94
C LEU A 480 -21.77 30.26 -27.56
N ASN A 481 -21.79 30.42 -28.89
CA ASN A 481 -22.79 31.21 -29.63
C ASN A 481 -22.56 31.15 -31.16
N PRO A 482 -23.45 30.56 -32.00
CA PRO A 482 -23.42 30.74 -33.45
C PRO A 482 -24.45 31.73 -33.99
N THR A 483 -25.23 32.43 -33.15
CA THR A 483 -26.21 33.43 -33.61
C THR A 483 -26.10 34.70 -32.77
N GLY A 484 -25.34 35.66 -33.30
CA GLY A 484 -25.03 36.92 -32.66
C GLY A 484 -26.26 37.71 -32.21
N LEU A 485 -26.16 38.23 -30.99
CA LEU A 485 -26.70 39.52 -30.53
C LEU A 485 -26.29 39.82 -29.07
N THR A 486 -25.64 38.87 -28.38
CA THR A 486 -24.82 39.10 -27.17
C THR A 486 -23.65 38.08 -27.14
N PRO A 487 -22.47 38.41 -26.58
CA PRO A 487 -21.44 37.40 -26.34
C PRO A 487 -21.97 36.45 -25.25
N SER A 488 -22.29 35.19 -25.59
CA SER A 488 -22.50 34.19 -24.56
C SER A 488 -21.14 33.82 -23.96
N PRO A 489 -21.04 33.71 -22.63
CA PRO A 489 -19.78 33.36 -21.99
C PRO A 489 -19.34 31.94 -22.37
N THR A 490 -18.04 31.77 -22.58
CA THR A 490 -17.38 30.47 -22.77
C THR A 490 -17.55 29.58 -21.53
N ILE A 491 -17.38 28.26 -21.67
CA ILE A 491 -17.43 27.31 -20.54
C ILE A 491 -16.47 27.73 -19.41
N ALA A 492 -15.27 28.22 -19.77
CA ALA A 492 -14.29 28.70 -18.81
C ALA A 492 -14.76 29.94 -18.04
N GLU A 493 -15.45 30.88 -18.70
CA GLU A 493 -16.00 32.08 -18.06
C GLU A 493 -17.17 31.73 -17.12
N LEU A 494 -18.06 30.84 -17.56
CA LEU A 494 -19.14 30.32 -16.71
C LEU A 494 -18.58 29.64 -15.46
N ALA A 495 -17.56 28.81 -15.61
CA ALA A 495 -16.92 28.13 -14.49
C ALA A 495 -16.26 29.11 -13.51
N LYS A 496 -15.57 30.14 -14.01
CA LYS A 496 -14.95 31.18 -13.18
C LYS A 496 -15.99 31.99 -12.41
N GLU A 497 -17.11 32.34 -13.03
CA GLU A 497 -18.20 33.06 -12.38
C GLU A 497 -18.89 32.19 -11.30
N GLU A 498 -19.13 30.91 -11.57
CA GLU A 498 -19.67 29.98 -10.56
C GLU A 498 -18.73 29.87 -9.36
N ILE A 499 -17.42 29.67 -9.58
CA ILE A 499 -16.43 29.59 -8.50
C ILE A 499 -16.41 30.87 -7.65
N LYS A 500 -16.52 32.04 -8.30
CA LYS A 500 -16.58 33.34 -7.61
C LYS A 500 -17.82 33.46 -6.71
N GLN A 501 -18.98 33.02 -7.18
CA GLN A 501 -20.23 33.00 -6.40
C GLN A 501 -20.13 32.00 -5.23
N ASN A 502 -19.51 30.86 -5.47
CA ASN A 502 -19.27 29.81 -4.50
C ASN A 502 -18.35 30.28 -3.36
N ILE A 503 -17.28 31.02 -3.65
CA ILE A 503 -16.42 31.65 -2.62
C ILE A 503 -17.24 32.59 -1.70
N THR A 504 -18.20 33.33 -2.26
CA THR A 504 -19.09 34.19 -1.45
C THR A 504 -20.03 33.34 -0.57
N THR A 505 -20.48 32.21 -1.10
CA THR A 505 -21.34 31.25 -0.38
C THR A 505 -20.58 30.54 0.75
N GLU A 506 -19.30 30.19 0.54
CA GLU A 506 -18.43 29.60 1.55
C GLU A 506 -18.40 30.46 2.82
N ALA A 507 -18.24 31.78 2.70
CA ALA A 507 -18.22 32.68 3.85
C ALA A 507 -19.52 32.61 4.71
N ARG A 508 -20.68 32.48 4.05
CA ARG A 508 -21.97 32.30 4.75
C ARG A 508 -22.07 30.91 5.39
N LEU A 509 -21.60 29.87 4.70
CA LEU A 509 -21.57 28.50 5.22
C LEU A 509 -20.68 28.40 6.46
N VAL A 510 -19.53 29.06 6.49
CA VAL A 510 -18.64 29.10 7.67
C VAL A 510 -19.39 29.67 8.87
N HIS A 511 -20.08 30.80 8.70
CA HIS A 511 -20.88 31.38 9.77
C HIS A 511 -21.95 30.43 10.30
N ASP A 512 -22.69 29.78 9.41
CA ASP A 512 -23.73 28.81 9.77
C ASP A 512 -23.15 27.57 10.48
N LEU A 513 -22.02 27.05 10.01
CA LEU A 513 -21.36 25.87 10.60
C LEU A 513 -20.77 26.18 11.99
N THR A 514 -20.18 27.35 12.18
CA THR A 514 -19.69 27.78 13.50
C THR A 514 -20.86 27.99 14.48
N THR A 515 -21.92 28.71 14.05
CA THR A 515 -23.01 29.11 14.96
C THR A 515 -24.02 28.00 15.24
N LYS A 516 -24.44 27.27 14.20
CA LYS A 516 -25.52 26.25 14.32
C LYS A 516 -24.97 24.86 14.63
N GLN A 517 -23.79 24.51 14.09
CA GLN A 517 -23.19 23.18 14.25
C GLN A 517 -22.03 23.16 15.25
N ARG A 518 -21.67 24.31 15.83
CA ARG A 518 -20.62 24.47 16.85
C ARG A 518 -19.27 23.90 16.41
N LEU A 519 -18.92 24.07 15.14
CA LEU A 519 -17.58 23.76 14.63
C LEU A 519 -16.60 24.87 15.06
N SER A 520 -15.32 24.52 15.19
CA SER A 520 -14.25 25.52 15.25
C SER A 520 -14.18 26.29 13.92
N ASP A 521 -13.62 27.50 13.92
CA ASP A 521 -13.50 28.31 12.69
C ASP A 521 -12.71 27.57 11.60
N THR A 522 -11.67 26.82 11.98
CA THR A 522 -10.89 25.99 11.07
C THR A 522 -11.74 24.85 10.51
N ALA A 523 -12.42 24.07 11.35
CA ALA A 523 -13.29 22.98 10.88
C ALA A 523 -14.45 23.50 10.02
N ALA A 524 -15.04 24.63 10.37
CA ALA A 524 -16.12 25.27 9.61
C ALA A 524 -15.63 25.73 8.23
N THR A 525 -14.43 26.32 8.15
CA THR A 525 -13.81 26.73 6.88
C THR A 525 -13.59 25.55 5.94
N PHE A 526 -13.01 24.45 6.42
CA PHE A 526 -12.78 23.27 5.59
C PHE A 526 -14.09 22.58 5.21
N CYS A 527 -15.04 22.45 6.14
CA CYS A 527 -16.35 21.87 5.85
C CYS A 527 -17.11 22.70 4.80
N ALA A 528 -17.05 24.03 4.85
CA ALA A 528 -17.67 24.90 3.85
C ALA A 528 -17.06 24.68 2.46
N LYS A 529 -15.73 24.58 2.38
CA LYS A 529 -15.02 24.23 1.13
C LYS A 529 -15.45 22.86 0.60
N ASP A 530 -15.59 21.85 1.46
CA ASP A 530 -15.99 20.49 1.06
C ASP A 530 -17.42 20.47 0.50
N ILE A 531 -18.36 21.16 1.16
CA ILE A 531 -19.75 21.30 0.69
C ILE A 531 -19.79 21.99 -0.67
N THR A 532 -19.05 23.09 -0.82
CA THR A 532 -19.02 23.85 -2.07
C THR A 532 -18.36 23.05 -3.20
N ARG A 533 -17.25 22.33 -2.94
CA ARG A 533 -16.63 21.43 -3.92
C ARG A 533 -17.56 20.32 -4.36
N TYR A 534 -18.36 19.77 -3.44
CA TYR A 534 -19.38 18.79 -3.78
C TYR A 534 -20.43 19.41 -4.73
N MET A 535 -20.91 20.63 -4.45
CA MET A 535 -21.82 21.34 -5.33
C MET A 535 -21.22 21.58 -6.72
N GLU A 536 -19.97 22.03 -6.78
CA GLU A 536 -19.22 22.26 -8.01
C GLU A 536 -19.06 20.98 -8.83
N ALA A 537 -18.80 19.86 -8.17
CA ALA A 537 -18.61 18.57 -8.83
C ALA A 537 -19.92 17.93 -9.29
N HIS A 538 -21.01 18.08 -8.53
CA HIS A 538 -22.26 17.35 -8.76
C HIS A 538 -23.39 18.21 -9.33
N GLY A 539 -23.26 19.53 -9.34
CA GLY A 539 -24.30 20.48 -9.78
C GLY A 539 -25.49 20.58 -8.82
N GLN A 540 -25.39 19.98 -7.62
CA GLN A 540 -26.48 19.92 -6.65
C GLN A 540 -25.93 19.98 -5.21
N LYS A 541 -26.76 20.44 -4.27
CA LYS A 541 -26.40 20.47 -2.85
C LYS A 541 -26.28 19.05 -2.28
N PRO A 542 -25.33 18.80 -1.35
CA PRO A 542 -25.33 17.55 -0.60
C PRO A 542 -26.62 17.41 0.21
N THR A 543 -27.04 16.17 0.46
CA THR A 543 -28.16 15.85 1.36
C THR A 543 -27.83 16.25 2.80
N ALA A 544 -28.85 16.36 3.67
CA ALA A 544 -28.63 16.64 5.09
C ALA A 544 -27.73 15.60 5.77
N GLU A 545 -27.87 14.33 5.40
CA GLU A 545 -27.04 13.23 5.88
C GLU A 545 -25.56 13.42 5.46
N GLN A 546 -25.33 13.76 4.18
CA GLN A 546 -23.99 14.05 3.67
C GLN A 546 -23.36 15.29 4.32
N MET A 547 -24.13 16.37 4.50
CA MET A 547 -23.64 17.58 5.18
C MET A 547 -23.27 17.31 6.64
N SER A 548 -24.05 16.47 7.34
CA SER A 548 -23.73 16.05 8.71
C SER A 548 -22.43 15.24 8.77
N ALA A 549 -22.24 14.32 7.81
CA ALA A 549 -21.01 13.55 7.70
C ALA A 549 -19.79 14.44 7.41
N MET A 550 -19.91 15.36 6.45
CA MET A 550 -18.85 16.34 6.14
C MET A 550 -18.45 17.19 7.35
N ALA A 551 -19.43 17.63 8.14
CA ALA A 551 -19.19 18.39 9.37
C ALA A 551 -18.48 17.55 10.44
N GLN A 552 -18.87 16.29 10.61
CA GLN A 552 -18.21 15.36 11.54
C GLN A 552 -16.77 15.06 11.11
N ILE A 553 -16.56 14.76 9.83
CA ILE A 553 -15.22 14.55 9.26
C ILE A 553 -14.34 15.77 9.48
N SER A 554 -14.85 16.97 9.19
CA SER A 554 -14.12 18.21 9.39
C SER A 554 -13.72 18.45 10.85
N ARG A 555 -14.59 18.08 11.80
CA ARG A 555 -14.30 18.13 13.24
C ARG A 555 -13.20 17.15 13.63
N ASP A 556 -13.22 15.93 13.11
CA ASP A 556 -12.24 14.91 13.43
C ASP A 556 -10.85 15.23 12.85
N LEU A 557 -10.82 15.78 11.62
CA LEU A 557 -9.58 16.27 11.01
C LEU A 557 -9.01 17.49 11.76
N ASP A 558 -9.87 18.28 12.39
CA ASP A 558 -9.42 19.41 13.20
C ASP A 558 -8.73 18.97 14.48
N LYS A 559 -9.31 17.96 15.16
CA LYS A 559 -8.72 17.35 16.36
C LYS A 559 -7.41 16.62 16.09
N GLN A 560 -7.28 16.02 14.90
CA GLN A 560 -6.07 15.30 14.51
C GLN A 560 -4.84 16.21 14.47
N GLY A 561 -5.02 17.48 14.05
CA GLY A 561 -3.94 18.44 13.87
C GLY A 561 -3.02 18.12 12.68
N TYR A 562 -2.45 19.16 12.08
CA TYR A 562 -1.43 19.03 11.04
C TYR A 562 -0.18 19.80 11.48
N ASP A 563 0.99 19.24 11.23
CA ASP A 563 2.26 19.89 11.57
C ASP A 563 2.43 21.18 10.75
N SER A 564 2.50 22.32 11.44
CA SER A 564 2.59 23.65 10.84
C SER A 564 3.87 23.85 10.02
N SER A 565 4.91 23.03 10.25
CA SER A 565 6.17 23.06 9.49
C SER A 565 6.01 22.62 8.02
N ILE A 566 4.93 21.91 7.68
CA ILE A 566 4.65 21.43 6.32
C ILE A 566 4.22 22.58 5.40
N GLY A 567 3.84 23.73 5.96
CA GLY A 567 3.34 24.88 5.24
C GLY A 567 1.84 24.79 4.96
N THR A 568 1.17 25.94 5.03
CA THR A 568 -0.29 26.07 5.00
C THR A 568 -0.94 25.45 3.77
N HIS A 569 -0.37 25.65 2.58
CA HIS A 569 -0.93 25.12 1.32
C HIS A 569 -0.88 23.59 1.23
N ASN A 570 0.19 22.97 1.74
CA ASN A 570 0.31 21.51 1.78
C ASN A 570 -0.65 20.89 2.81
N ILE A 571 -0.86 21.58 3.94
CA ILE A 571 -1.85 21.20 4.94
C ILE A 571 -3.26 21.26 4.35
N GLU A 572 -3.58 22.32 3.60
CA GLU A 572 -4.86 22.44 2.91
C GLU A 572 -5.06 21.32 1.89
N TYR A 573 -4.04 21.01 1.09
CA TYR A 573 -4.07 19.90 0.14
C TYR A 573 -4.28 18.53 0.84
N LEU A 574 -3.53 18.26 1.90
CA LEU A 574 -3.63 17.03 2.68
C LEU A 574 -5.00 16.87 3.34
N ARG A 575 -5.50 17.96 3.94
CA ARG A 575 -6.80 17.95 4.63
C ARG A 575 -7.95 17.73 3.67
N LYS A 576 -7.89 18.34 2.47
CA LYS A 576 -8.81 18.03 1.36
C LYS A 576 -8.82 16.53 1.06
N ARG A 577 -7.64 15.93 0.85
CA ARG A 577 -7.50 14.52 0.49
C ARG A 577 -8.01 13.58 1.58
N ASP A 578 -7.63 13.82 2.84
CA ASP A 578 -8.07 12.98 3.96
C ASP A 578 -9.58 13.15 4.23
N GLY A 579 -10.14 14.33 3.98
CA GLY A 579 -11.59 14.58 4.00
C GLY A 579 -12.33 13.77 2.94
N ASP A 580 -11.89 13.83 1.68
CA ASP A 580 -12.49 13.09 0.57
C ASP A 580 -12.45 11.57 0.82
N LEU A 581 -11.34 11.03 1.35
CA LEU A 581 -11.21 9.62 1.73
C LEU A 581 -12.19 9.19 2.83
N ARG A 582 -12.28 9.97 3.92
CA ARG A 582 -13.21 9.68 5.01
C ARG A 582 -14.67 9.79 4.55
N PHE A 583 -14.97 10.72 3.64
CA PHE A 583 -16.31 10.89 3.09
C PHE A 583 -16.70 9.73 2.17
N ARG A 584 -15.76 9.19 1.39
CA ARG A 584 -15.92 7.94 0.64
C ARG A 584 -16.19 6.75 1.56
N ASP A 585 -15.37 6.54 2.58
CA ASP A 585 -15.51 5.42 3.51
C ASP A 585 -16.84 5.48 4.26
N TRP A 586 -17.24 6.69 4.67
CA TRP A 586 -18.57 6.94 5.21
C TRP A 586 -19.68 6.60 4.21
N SER A 587 -19.55 7.04 2.95
CA SER A 587 -20.54 6.75 1.90
C SER A 587 -20.70 5.25 1.64
N ALA A 588 -19.64 4.48 1.82
CA ALA A 588 -19.61 3.03 1.65
C ALA A 588 -20.17 2.24 2.84
N SER A 589 -20.21 2.83 4.03
CA SER A 589 -20.52 2.13 5.27
C SER A 589 -22.02 1.90 5.45
N ASN A 590 -22.41 0.65 5.68
CA ASN A 590 -23.80 0.24 5.94
C ASN A 590 -24.81 0.61 4.83
N LYS A 591 -24.36 0.75 3.57
CA LYS A 591 -25.22 1.00 2.40
C LYS A 591 -25.30 -0.24 1.51
N ASP A 592 -26.39 -0.38 0.76
CA ASP A 592 -26.50 -1.42 -0.26
C ASP A 592 -25.67 -1.04 -1.50
N LEU A 593 -24.68 -1.86 -1.81
CA LEU A 593 -23.77 -1.69 -2.94
C LEU A 593 -24.09 -2.62 -4.12
N SER A 594 -25.22 -3.33 -4.06
CA SER A 594 -25.64 -4.28 -5.11
C SER A 594 -25.78 -3.63 -6.49
N GLY A 595 -26.08 -2.32 -6.56
CA GLY A 595 -26.18 -1.53 -7.79
C GLY A 595 -24.88 -1.43 -8.61
N PHE A 596 -23.73 -1.77 -8.02
CA PHE A 596 -22.43 -1.74 -8.70
C PHE A 596 -21.97 -3.12 -9.22
N LYS A 597 -22.68 -4.21 -8.88
CA LYS A 597 -22.30 -5.58 -9.28
C LYS A 597 -22.28 -5.80 -10.81
N ASP A 598 -23.09 -5.03 -11.53
CA ASP A 598 -23.25 -5.12 -12.98
C ASP A 598 -22.62 -3.91 -13.71
N PHE A 599 -21.59 -3.28 -13.12
CA PHE A 599 -20.93 -2.14 -13.76
C PHE A 599 -20.35 -2.57 -15.12
N PRO A 600 -20.53 -1.83 -16.24
CA PRO A 600 -20.18 -2.34 -17.56
C PRO A 600 -18.69 -2.76 -17.69
N HIS A 601 -18.40 -4.05 -17.88
CA HIS A 601 -17.03 -4.60 -17.81
C HIS A 601 -16.35 -4.85 -19.17
N GLU A 602 -17.09 -4.90 -20.28
CA GLU A 602 -16.50 -5.23 -21.59
C GLU A 602 -15.80 -4.04 -22.24
N ILE A 603 -14.55 -4.26 -22.66
CA ILE A 603 -13.75 -3.34 -23.47
C ILE A 603 -13.00 -4.18 -24.50
N LYS A 604 -13.32 -4.00 -25.78
CA LYS A 604 -12.58 -4.63 -26.89
C LYS A 604 -11.16 -4.07 -26.94
N ASP A 605 -10.18 -4.92 -27.26
CA ASP A 605 -8.77 -4.54 -27.47
C ASP A 605 -7.99 -4.01 -26.24
N TYR A 606 -8.54 -4.12 -25.03
CA TYR A 606 -7.87 -3.63 -23.81
C TYR A 606 -6.47 -4.25 -23.59
N ALA A 607 -6.23 -5.49 -24.01
CA ALA A 607 -4.92 -6.13 -23.94
C ALA A 607 -3.85 -5.40 -24.78
N GLN A 608 -4.22 -4.88 -25.95
CA GLN A 608 -3.32 -4.10 -26.82
C GLN A 608 -3.01 -2.73 -26.19
N ILE A 609 -4.02 -2.12 -25.57
CA ILE A 609 -3.89 -0.85 -24.86
C ILE A 609 -3.00 -1.02 -23.62
N GLN A 610 -3.15 -2.10 -22.87
CA GLN A 610 -2.24 -2.43 -21.76
C GLN A 610 -0.80 -2.66 -22.22
N ALA A 611 -0.59 -3.35 -23.35
CA ALA A 611 0.75 -3.53 -23.91
C ALA A 611 1.38 -2.18 -24.28
N ARG A 612 0.59 -1.26 -24.86
CA ARG A 612 1.03 0.10 -25.18
C ARG A 612 1.32 0.92 -23.92
N VAL A 613 0.46 0.92 -22.92
CA VAL A 613 0.73 1.59 -21.62
C VAL A 613 2.00 1.05 -20.96
N LYS A 614 2.19 -0.28 -20.93
CA LYS A 614 3.40 -0.92 -20.38
C LYS A 614 4.68 -0.49 -21.10
N SER A 615 4.61 -0.24 -22.42
CA SER A 615 5.77 0.21 -23.20
C SER A 615 6.25 1.62 -22.83
N TYR A 616 5.39 2.45 -22.23
CA TYR A 616 5.74 3.80 -21.76
C TYR A 616 6.16 3.83 -20.28
N THR A 617 5.81 2.82 -19.49
CA THR A 617 6.20 2.71 -18.06
C THR A 617 7.47 1.91 -17.83
N GLN A 618 7.95 1.15 -18.83
CA GLN A 618 9.30 0.58 -18.81
C GLN A 618 10.29 1.68 -19.16
N GLU A 619 10.91 2.29 -18.15
CA GLU A 619 12.09 3.12 -18.37
C GLU A 619 13.13 2.31 -19.14
N LYS A 620 13.47 2.74 -20.36
CA LYS A 620 14.77 2.37 -20.93
C LYS A 620 15.82 2.86 -19.93
N PRO A 621 16.81 2.03 -19.56
CA PRO A 621 17.92 2.49 -18.74
C PRO A 621 18.54 3.72 -19.39
N VAL A 622 18.61 4.83 -18.65
CA VAL A 622 19.40 6.00 -19.03
C VAL A 622 20.87 5.66 -18.82
N HIS A 623 21.38 4.76 -19.67
CA HIS A 623 22.79 4.54 -19.98
C HIS A 623 22.85 3.56 -21.15
N GLN A 624 22.56 4.06 -22.35
CA GLN A 624 23.07 3.61 -23.66
C GLN A 624 22.21 4.25 -24.75
N GLN A 625 22.28 5.59 -24.90
CA GLN A 625 21.85 6.26 -26.12
C GLN A 625 22.50 7.63 -26.30
N THR A 626 23.81 7.71 -26.04
CA THR A 626 24.67 8.80 -26.52
C THR A 626 26.06 8.25 -26.82
N HIS A 627 26.18 7.34 -27.78
CA HIS A 627 27.45 7.08 -28.47
C HIS A 627 27.31 6.66 -29.94
N GLU A 628 26.13 6.79 -30.55
CA GLU A 628 25.90 6.35 -31.94
C GLU A 628 25.31 7.43 -32.86
N LYS A 629 25.56 8.72 -32.56
CA LYS A 629 25.21 9.83 -33.46
C LYS A 629 26.25 10.95 -33.56
N VAL A 630 27.53 10.63 -33.30
CA VAL A 630 28.67 11.53 -33.60
C VAL A 630 29.77 10.72 -34.27
N ARG A 631 29.51 10.29 -35.51
CA ARG A 631 30.49 9.84 -36.50
C ARG A 631 29.77 9.59 -37.82
N GLU A 632 29.30 10.66 -38.44
CA GLU A 632 29.05 10.79 -39.88
C GLU A 632 28.40 12.17 -40.08
N MET A 633 29.26 13.18 -40.15
CA MET A 633 29.08 14.45 -40.89
C MET A 633 30.13 15.43 -40.35
N ASP A 634 31.37 15.17 -40.72
CA ASP A 634 32.34 16.23 -40.99
C ASP A 634 33.03 15.87 -42.32
N PHE A 635 33.25 16.89 -43.14
CA PHE A 635 33.75 16.91 -44.53
C PHE A 635 32.73 16.68 -45.66
N SER A 636 32.14 17.76 -46.18
CA SER A 636 32.75 18.48 -47.31
C SER A 636 31.91 19.68 -47.80
N MET A 637 32.57 20.84 -47.90
CA MET A 637 32.24 22.08 -48.61
C MET A 637 31.21 23.03 -48.00
#